data_AF-A0A815WBV8-F1
#
_entry.id   AF-A0A815WBV8-F1
#
_cell.length_a   1.000
_cell.length_b   1.000
_cell.length_c   1.000
_cell.angle_alpha   90.00
_cell.angle_beta   90.00
_cell.angle_gamma   90.00
#
_symmetry.space_group_name_H-M   'P 1'
#
loop_
_entity.id
_entity.type
_entity.pdbx_description
1 polymer ?
#
loop_
_entity_poly.entity_id
_entity_poly.type
_entity_poly.pdbx_seq_one_letter_code
_entity_poly.pdbx_strand_id
1 'polypeptide(L)'
;TASVLPNGKVLVTGGNNNDGYLSSAELYDPSTETWKTTSRMNSERGEHIATVLINGTVLVTGGNNYGILRSAELYDPSTETWTSTSSMNSKRVKHTASALPNGKVLVTGGQNADVLNSAELYDPSTGIWTATGSMNSRRVHHTASVLSNGSVLVTAGQSKDGFLSSAELYDPSTGTWAETGSMNSGRSWHTASILTNEKVLVTGGQSDDGLLSSAELYDPSTGTWINNHNGNSSQEEITVSVLTKRKMFGIGEWSNVSVV
;
A
#
# COMPACT_ATOMS: atom_id res chain seq x y z
N THR A 1 -8.37 -0.53 -8.25
CA THR A 1 -8.00 -0.41 -6.82
C THR A 1 -9.22 -0.07 -5.99
N ALA A 2 -9.31 -0.54 -4.73
CA ALA A 2 -10.45 -0.28 -3.84
C ALA A 2 -10.03 0.48 -2.56
N SER A 3 -10.83 1.44 -2.12
CA SER A 3 -10.59 2.26 -0.92
C SER A 3 -11.87 2.38 -0.08
N VAL A 4 -11.78 2.12 1.22
CA VAL A 4 -12.91 2.29 2.15
C VAL A 4 -12.97 3.75 2.60
N LEU A 5 -14.05 4.44 2.27
CA LEU A 5 -14.27 5.84 2.61
C LEU A 5 -14.73 6.01 4.07
N PRO A 6 -14.60 7.22 4.66
CA PRO A 6 -15.04 7.47 6.04
C PRO A 6 -16.53 7.21 6.28
N ASN A 7 -17.37 7.30 5.25
CA ASN A 7 -18.79 7.00 5.32
C ASN A 7 -19.13 5.50 5.19
N GLY A 8 -18.13 4.62 5.16
CA GLY A 8 -18.29 3.17 5.05
C GLY A 8 -18.51 2.64 3.62
N LYS A 9 -18.67 3.51 2.62
CA LYS A 9 -18.72 3.11 1.21
C LYS A 9 -17.35 2.70 0.71
N VAL A 10 -17.31 1.89 -0.35
CA VAL A 10 -16.06 1.47 -1.00
C VAL A 10 -15.98 2.11 -2.38
N LEU A 11 -14.97 2.94 -2.60
CA LEU A 11 -14.63 3.44 -3.93
C LEU A 11 -13.76 2.41 -4.65
N VAL A 12 -14.20 1.99 -5.83
CA VAL A 12 -13.40 1.22 -6.77
C VAL A 12 -13.06 2.11 -7.95
N THR A 13 -11.78 2.16 -8.32
CA THR A 13 -11.31 3.04 -9.39
C THR A 13 -10.27 2.37 -10.28
N GLY A 14 -10.37 2.68 -11.58
CA GLY A 14 -9.47 2.25 -12.64
C GLY A 14 -9.32 0.73 -12.78
N GLY A 15 -8.10 0.30 -13.06
CA GLY A 15 -7.79 -1.09 -13.42
C GLY A 15 -7.62 -1.26 -14.93
N ASN A 16 -7.68 -2.49 -15.38
CA ASN A 16 -7.56 -2.87 -16.79
C ASN A 16 -8.50 -4.03 -17.10
N ASN A 17 -8.97 -4.09 -18.34
CA ASN A 17 -9.73 -5.19 -18.91
C ASN A 17 -9.15 -5.55 -20.29
N ASN A 18 -9.86 -6.39 -21.05
CA ASN A 18 -9.44 -6.79 -22.39
C ASN A 18 -9.39 -5.62 -23.40
N ASP A 19 -10.10 -4.53 -23.14
CA ASP A 19 -10.15 -3.35 -24.00
C ASP A 19 -9.08 -2.31 -23.63
N GLY A 20 -8.44 -2.44 -22.47
CA GLY A 20 -7.37 -1.57 -22.02
C GLY A 20 -7.52 -1.09 -20.59
N TYR A 21 -6.87 0.03 -20.29
CA TYR A 21 -6.94 0.66 -18.97
C TYR A 21 -8.27 1.40 -18.78
N LEU A 22 -8.75 1.40 -17.55
CA LEU A 22 -10.03 1.99 -17.19
C LEU A 22 -9.86 3.33 -16.48
N SER A 23 -10.73 4.28 -16.83
CA SER A 23 -10.95 5.54 -16.08
C SER A 23 -12.25 5.52 -15.27
N SER A 24 -12.99 4.41 -15.30
CA SER A 24 -14.22 4.25 -14.54
C SER A 24 -13.95 4.25 -13.04
N ALA A 25 -14.92 4.78 -12.29
CA ALA A 25 -14.97 4.69 -10.85
C ALA A 25 -16.41 4.39 -10.41
N GLU A 26 -16.52 3.56 -9.39
CA GLU A 26 -17.79 3.05 -8.88
C GLU A 26 -17.76 3.05 -7.35
N LEU A 27 -18.90 3.37 -6.74
CA LEU A 27 -19.10 3.28 -5.30
C LEU A 27 -19.96 2.06 -4.99
N TYR A 28 -19.46 1.20 -4.11
CA TYR A 28 -20.26 0.19 -3.44
C TYR A 28 -20.75 0.72 -2.09
N ASP A 29 -22.06 0.59 -1.86
CA ASP A 29 -22.68 0.86 -0.56
C ASP A 29 -22.98 -0.47 0.15
N PRO A 30 -22.23 -0.83 1.20
CA PRO A 30 -22.48 -2.08 1.93
C PRO A 30 -23.83 -2.13 2.65
N SER A 31 -24.47 -0.99 2.91
CA SER A 31 -25.75 -0.94 3.62
C SER A 31 -26.92 -1.34 2.72
N THR A 32 -26.81 -1.07 1.42
CA THR A 32 -27.82 -1.40 0.41
C THR A 32 -27.37 -2.50 -0.55
N GLU A 33 -26.11 -2.92 -0.46
CA GLU A 33 -25.45 -3.86 -1.38
C GLU A 33 -25.53 -3.45 -2.85
N THR A 34 -25.58 -2.14 -3.13
CA THR A 34 -25.69 -1.60 -4.48
C THR A 34 -24.41 -0.94 -4.95
N TRP A 35 -24.21 -0.97 -6.26
CA TRP A 35 -23.18 -0.23 -6.96
C TRP A 35 -23.76 1.02 -7.62
N LYS A 36 -22.98 2.10 -7.62
CA LYS A 36 -23.28 3.34 -8.33
C LYS A 36 -22.04 3.80 -9.09
N THR A 37 -22.17 4.04 -10.39
CA THR A 37 -21.11 4.69 -11.18
C THR A 37 -20.96 6.15 -10.75
N THR A 38 -19.72 6.62 -10.58
CA THR A 38 -19.41 8.03 -10.30
C THR A 38 -18.88 8.74 -11.55
N SER A 39 -18.49 10.01 -11.43
CA SER A 39 -17.62 10.62 -12.44
C SER A 39 -16.36 9.78 -12.68
N ARG A 40 -15.80 9.88 -13.88
CA ARG A 40 -14.58 9.16 -14.29
C ARG A 40 -13.32 9.92 -13.89
N MET A 41 -12.22 9.20 -13.67
CA MET A 41 -10.89 9.79 -13.58
C MET A 41 -10.54 10.52 -14.89
N ASN A 42 -9.67 11.52 -14.82
CA ASN A 42 -9.19 12.27 -15.98
C ASN A 42 -8.25 11.44 -16.86
N SER A 43 -7.55 10.45 -16.28
CA SER A 43 -6.76 9.49 -17.04
C SER A 43 -7.05 8.06 -16.57
N GLU A 44 -7.28 7.19 -17.54
CA GLU A 44 -7.31 5.75 -17.32
C GLU A 44 -5.99 5.26 -16.72
N ARG A 45 -6.07 4.28 -15.82
CA ARG A 45 -4.88 3.75 -15.15
C ARG A 45 -5.13 2.42 -14.45
N GLY A 46 -4.19 1.50 -14.59
CA GLY A 46 -4.01 0.30 -13.76
C GLY A 46 -2.81 0.45 -12.82
N GLU A 47 -2.62 -0.49 -11.89
CA GLU A 47 -1.45 -0.54 -10.97
C GLU A 47 -1.19 0.72 -10.13
N HIS A 48 -2.17 1.63 -10.04
CA HIS A 48 -2.10 2.85 -9.24
C HIS A 48 -2.49 2.57 -7.78
N ILE A 49 -2.08 3.46 -6.88
CA ILE A 49 -2.50 3.42 -5.48
C ILE A 49 -3.55 4.50 -5.21
N ALA A 50 -4.60 4.13 -4.47
CA ALA A 50 -5.66 5.03 -4.01
C ALA A 50 -5.63 5.14 -2.48
N THR A 51 -5.30 6.34 -1.97
CA THR A 51 -5.09 6.63 -0.54
C THR A 51 -6.20 7.54 -0.03
N VAL A 52 -6.92 7.12 1.00
CA VAL A 52 -7.91 7.99 1.66
C VAL A 52 -7.18 9.00 2.54
N LEU A 53 -7.44 10.28 2.31
CA LEU A 53 -6.86 11.38 3.05
C LEU A 53 -7.67 11.69 4.31
N ILE A 54 -7.06 12.41 5.26
CA ILE A 54 -7.71 12.79 6.52
C ILE A 54 -8.99 13.61 6.33
N ASN A 55 -9.05 14.40 5.25
CA ASN A 55 -10.24 15.19 4.88
C ASN A 55 -11.33 14.36 4.18
N GLY A 56 -11.13 13.05 4.00
CA GLY A 56 -12.07 12.13 3.37
C GLY A 56 -11.98 12.04 1.85
N THR A 57 -11.19 12.89 1.18
CA THR A 57 -10.91 12.74 -0.26
C THR A 57 -9.98 11.55 -0.53
N VAL A 58 -9.95 11.07 -1.77
CA VAL A 58 -9.08 9.95 -2.17
C VAL A 58 -8.03 10.43 -3.17
N LEU A 59 -6.76 10.31 -2.81
CA LEU A 59 -5.63 10.57 -3.68
C LEU A 59 -5.27 9.32 -4.48
N VAL A 60 -5.37 9.41 -5.80
CA VAL A 60 -4.91 8.39 -6.73
C VAL A 60 -3.55 8.80 -7.30
N THR A 61 -2.56 7.90 -7.26
CA THR A 61 -1.16 8.21 -7.62
C THR A 61 -0.57 7.18 -8.57
N GLY A 62 0.12 7.65 -9.59
CA GLY A 62 0.90 6.82 -10.50
C GLY A 62 0.04 5.83 -11.28
N GLY A 63 0.58 4.62 -11.49
CA GLY A 63 -0.05 3.59 -12.30
C GLY A 63 0.50 3.55 -13.73
N ASN A 64 -0.21 2.82 -14.59
CA ASN A 64 0.15 2.61 -15.99
C ASN A 64 -1.04 2.87 -16.91
N ASN A 65 -0.80 3.52 -18.04
CA ASN A 65 -1.73 3.63 -19.17
C ASN A 65 -1.01 3.54 -20.53
N TYR A 66 -0.40 2.39 -20.80
CA TYR A 66 0.56 2.20 -21.91
C TYR A 66 1.88 2.96 -21.70
N GLY A 67 2.13 3.35 -20.46
CA GLY A 67 3.27 4.13 -19.99
C GLY A 67 3.11 4.41 -18.49
N ILE A 68 4.22 4.39 -17.75
CA ILE A 68 4.19 4.62 -16.30
C ILE A 68 3.89 6.09 -16.03
N LEU A 69 2.89 6.33 -15.18
CA LEU A 69 2.37 7.64 -14.87
C LEU A 69 3.06 8.27 -13.66
N ARG A 70 3.22 9.59 -13.72
CA ARG A 70 3.52 10.44 -12.56
C ARG A 70 2.33 11.30 -12.12
N SER A 71 1.23 11.27 -12.88
CA SER A 71 0.03 12.04 -12.57
C SER A 71 -0.60 11.56 -11.27
N ALA A 72 -1.29 12.48 -10.62
CA ALA A 72 -2.11 12.22 -9.46
C ALA A 72 -3.42 12.99 -9.56
N GLU A 73 -4.47 12.42 -8.98
CA GLU A 73 -5.83 12.95 -9.04
C GLU A 73 -6.52 12.74 -7.70
N LEU A 74 -7.42 13.67 -7.35
CA LEU A 74 -8.23 13.62 -6.14
C LEU A 74 -9.67 13.29 -6.51
N TYR A 75 -10.26 12.33 -5.81
CA TYR A 75 -11.70 12.12 -5.78
C TYR A 75 -12.29 12.76 -4.54
N ASP A 76 -13.32 13.58 -4.72
CA ASP A 76 -14.11 14.14 -3.64
C ASP A 76 -15.44 13.37 -3.51
N PRO A 77 -15.65 12.59 -2.44
CA PRO A 77 -16.88 11.83 -2.24
C PRO A 77 -18.14 12.69 -2.03
N SER A 78 -18.00 13.97 -1.67
CA SER A 78 -19.14 14.86 -1.42
C SER A 78 -19.77 15.36 -2.72
N THR A 79 -18.94 15.57 -3.75
CA THR A 79 -19.36 16.00 -5.09
C THR A 79 -19.33 14.85 -6.11
N GLU A 80 -18.72 13.72 -5.77
CA GLU A 80 -18.44 12.59 -6.65
C GLU A 80 -17.68 12.99 -7.93
N THR A 81 -16.76 13.97 -7.80
CA THR A 81 -15.95 14.49 -8.91
C THR A 81 -14.48 14.18 -8.74
N TRP A 82 -13.77 14.20 -9.87
CA TRP A 82 -12.32 14.03 -9.94
C TRP A 82 -11.65 15.34 -10.32
N THR A 83 -10.58 15.69 -9.61
CA THR A 83 -9.76 16.87 -9.90
C THR A 83 -8.30 16.46 -10.03
N SER A 84 -7.64 16.90 -11.11
CA SER A 84 -6.20 16.71 -11.24
C SER A 84 -5.44 17.56 -10.24
N THR A 85 -4.41 17.00 -9.60
CA THR A 85 -3.47 17.75 -8.74
C THR A 85 -2.08 17.81 -9.41
N SER A 86 -1.12 18.50 -8.80
CA SER A 86 0.27 18.45 -9.29
C SER A 86 0.78 17.00 -9.38
N SER A 87 1.67 16.76 -10.33
CA SER A 87 2.26 15.44 -10.55
C SER A 87 3.38 15.14 -9.55
N MET A 88 3.56 13.85 -9.27
CA MET A 88 4.73 13.32 -8.59
C MET A 88 6.02 13.69 -9.33
N ASN A 89 7.13 13.74 -8.61
CA ASN A 89 8.47 13.97 -9.13
C ASN A 89 8.93 12.78 -9.98
N SER A 90 8.61 11.56 -9.55
CA SER A 90 8.89 10.33 -10.30
C SER A 90 7.60 9.64 -10.75
N LYS A 91 7.64 9.09 -11.97
CA LYS A 91 6.62 8.14 -12.42
C LYS A 91 6.80 6.81 -11.68
N ARG A 92 5.72 6.15 -11.25
CA ARG A 92 5.80 4.93 -10.44
C ARG A 92 4.58 4.01 -10.65
N VAL A 93 4.85 2.70 -10.72
CA VAL A 93 3.90 1.62 -10.43
C VAL A 93 4.41 0.83 -9.22
N LYS A 94 3.56 0.00 -8.60
CA LYS A 94 3.95 -0.95 -7.53
C LYS A 94 4.61 -0.29 -6.30
N HIS A 95 4.42 1.02 -6.14
CA HIS A 95 4.82 1.78 -4.97
C HIS A 95 3.81 1.59 -3.83
N THR A 96 4.18 2.03 -2.63
CA THR A 96 3.24 2.19 -1.51
C THR A 96 2.94 3.66 -1.28
N ALA A 97 1.76 3.98 -0.76
CA ALA A 97 1.40 5.31 -0.31
C ALA A 97 0.79 5.24 1.10
N SER A 98 1.33 6.04 2.02
CA SER A 98 0.97 6.02 3.44
C SER A 98 0.48 7.40 3.87
N ALA A 99 -0.78 7.51 4.30
CA ALA A 99 -1.30 8.71 4.93
C ALA A 99 -0.69 8.87 6.33
N LEU A 100 0.00 9.98 6.56
CA LEU A 100 0.74 10.25 7.79
C LEU A 100 -0.13 11.03 8.80
N PRO A 101 0.18 10.96 10.11
CA PRO A 101 -0.54 11.72 11.13
C PRO A 101 -0.51 13.24 10.93
N ASN A 102 0.52 13.76 10.26
CA ASN A 102 0.64 15.18 9.92
C ASN A 102 -0.22 15.60 8.70
N GLY A 103 -1.03 14.69 8.15
CA GLY A 103 -1.93 14.93 7.01
C GLY A 103 -1.28 14.78 5.63
N LYS A 104 0.04 14.61 5.54
CA LYS A 104 0.73 14.37 4.26
C LYS A 104 0.62 12.89 3.84
N VAL A 105 0.90 12.61 2.57
CA VAL A 105 1.03 11.23 2.07
C VAL A 105 2.47 10.96 1.67
N LEU A 106 3.08 9.93 2.25
CA LEU A 106 4.39 9.42 1.84
C LEU A 106 4.22 8.38 0.73
N VAL A 107 4.81 8.62 -0.43
CA VAL A 107 4.91 7.65 -1.53
C VAL A 107 6.33 7.13 -1.60
N THR A 108 6.51 5.80 -1.60
CA THR A 108 7.83 5.16 -1.53
C THR A 108 8.00 4.01 -2.51
N GLY A 109 9.24 3.89 -3.01
CA GLY A 109 9.67 2.77 -3.84
C GLY A 109 8.91 2.67 -5.16
N GLY A 110 8.56 1.44 -5.53
CA GLY A 110 7.94 1.14 -6.81
C GLY A 110 8.95 1.05 -7.95
N GLN A 111 8.45 1.11 -9.17
CA GLN A 111 9.25 0.92 -10.38
C GLN A 111 8.91 1.95 -11.45
N ASN A 112 9.95 2.36 -12.18
CA ASN A 112 9.84 3.02 -13.47
C ASN A 112 10.62 2.26 -14.56
N ALA A 113 11.65 2.85 -15.16
CA ALA A 113 12.65 2.09 -15.90
C ALA A 113 13.47 1.17 -14.97
N ASP A 114 13.62 1.57 -13.70
CA ASP A 114 14.33 0.83 -12.65
C ASP A 114 13.47 0.68 -11.40
N VAL A 115 13.86 -0.26 -10.51
CA VAL A 115 13.34 -0.33 -9.14
C VAL A 115 13.84 0.89 -8.35
N LEU A 116 12.94 1.54 -7.63
CA LEU A 116 13.18 2.81 -6.96
C LEU A 116 13.38 2.61 -5.45
N ASN A 117 14.26 3.44 -4.88
CA ASN A 117 14.38 3.65 -3.45
C ASN A 117 13.94 5.06 -3.02
N SER A 118 13.65 5.93 -4.00
CA SER A 118 13.24 7.30 -3.73
C SER A 118 11.85 7.36 -3.12
N ALA A 119 11.62 8.40 -2.32
CA ALA A 119 10.35 8.71 -1.71
C ALA A 119 9.99 10.18 -1.91
N GLU A 120 8.70 10.48 -1.83
CA GLU A 120 8.17 11.84 -1.95
C GLU A 120 6.92 12.02 -1.10
N LEU A 121 6.70 13.25 -0.63
CA LEU A 121 5.57 13.66 0.18
C LEU A 121 4.60 14.48 -0.64
N TYR A 122 3.32 14.10 -0.62
CA TYR A 122 2.23 14.96 -1.07
C TYR A 122 1.65 15.74 0.10
N ASP A 123 1.48 17.04 -0.07
CA ASP A 123 0.77 17.91 0.86
C ASP A 123 -0.63 18.24 0.32
N PRO A 124 -1.71 17.65 0.87
CA PRO A 124 -3.07 17.90 0.38
C PRO A 124 -3.55 19.35 0.52
N SER A 125 -2.95 20.14 1.40
CA SER A 125 -3.36 21.54 1.60
C SER A 125 -2.88 22.46 0.47
N THR A 126 -1.81 22.07 -0.23
CA THR A 126 -1.20 22.85 -1.32
C THR A 126 -1.24 22.12 -2.65
N GLY A 127 -1.47 20.81 -2.65
CA GLY A 127 -1.37 19.95 -3.83
C GLY A 127 0.08 19.69 -4.28
N ILE A 128 1.08 20.12 -3.51
CA ILE A 128 2.50 20.07 -3.91
C ILE A 128 3.14 18.73 -3.52
N TRP A 129 4.01 18.24 -4.40
CA TRP A 129 4.89 17.09 -4.16
C TRP A 129 6.31 17.53 -3.83
N THR A 130 6.87 17.03 -2.73
CA THR A 130 8.25 17.34 -2.30
C THR A 130 9.05 16.05 -2.16
N ALA A 131 10.23 15.99 -2.77
CA ALA A 131 11.16 14.88 -2.55
C ALA A 131 11.62 14.84 -1.08
N THR A 132 11.76 13.65 -0.52
CA THR A 132 12.29 13.44 0.84
C THR A 132 13.49 12.48 0.80
N GLY A 133 14.02 12.08 1.95
CA GLY A 133 15.07 11.06 2.03
C GLY A 133 14.68 9.78 1.28
N SER A 134 15.68 9.06 0.79
CA SER A 134 15.50 7.81 0.05
C SER A 134 15.83 6.61 0.94
N MET A 135 15.13 5.49 0.71
CA MET A 135 15.46 4.20 1.31
C MET A 135 16.87 3.77 0.90
N ASN A 136 17.53 2.98 1.74
CA ASN A 136 18.81 2.35 1.45
C ASN A 136 18.65 1.28 0.36
N SER A 137 17.59 0.49 0.43
CA SER A 137 17.27 -0.53 -0.57
C SER A 137 16.19 -0.07 -1.55
N ARG A 138 16.32 -0.51 -2.81
CA ARG A 138 15.30 -0.33 -3.86
C ARG A 138 14.25 -1.42 -3.75
N ARG A 139 12.96 -1.08 -3.76
CA ARG A 139 11.89 -2.04 -3.45
C ARG A 139 10.66 -1.83 -4.33
N VAL A 140 10.15 -2.93 -4.88
CA VAL A 140 8.75 -3.09 -5.34
C VAL A 140 8.07 -4.16 -4.49
N HIS A 141 6.73 -4.18 -4.48
CA HIS A 141 5.94 -5.22 -3.80
C HIS A 141 6.26 -5.37 -2.30
N HIS A 142 6.82 -4.32 -1.71
CA HIS A 142 6.99 -4.14 -0.27
C HIS A 142 5.69 -3.67 0.36
N THR A 143 5.61 -3.74 1.68
CA THR A 143 4.53 -3.13 2.46
C THR A 143 5.05 -1.95 3.27
N ALA A 144 4.17 -1.00 3.57
CA ALA A 144 4.46 0.16 4.40
C ALA A 144 3.40 0.29 5.51
N SER A 145 3.84 0.33 6.76
CA SER A 145 2.99 0.41 7.95
C SER A 145 3.29 1.69 8.73
N VAL A 146 2.28 2.54 8.92
CA VAL A 146 2.40 3.75 9.76
C VAL A 146 2.24 3.35 11.21
N LEU A 147 3.30 3.50 12.00
CA LEU A 147 3.37 3.09 13.40
C LEU A 147 2.72 4.13 14.33
N SER A 148 2.46 3.73 15.58
CA SER A 148 1.84 4.58 16.62
C SER A 148 2.63 5.87 16.89
N ASN A 149 3.96 5.80 16.80
CA ASN A 149 4.86 6.94 16.94
C ASN A 149 4.91 7.84 15.68
N GLY A 150 4.20 7.50 14.60
CA GLY A 150 4.15 8.24 13.35
C GLY A 150 5.24 7.87 12.33
N SER A 151 6.25 7.08 12.70
CA SER A 151 7.23 6.55 11.74
C SER A 151 6.56 5.58 10.76
N VAL A 152 7.17 5.40 9.58
CA VAL A 152 6.69 4.41 8.58
C VAL A 152 7.69 3.27 8.48
N LEU A 153 7.25 2.06 8.82
CA LEU A 153 8.01 0.83 8.60
C LEU A 153 7.77 0.32 7.18
N VAL A 154 8.82 0.27 6.36
CA VAL A 154 8.83 -0.43 5.08
C VAL A 154 9.50 -1.78 5.24
N THR A 155 8.83 -2.84 4.80
CA THR A 155 9.33 -4.22 4.98
C THR A 155 9.44 -4.95 3.65
N ALA A 156 10.56 -5.68 3.50
CA ALA A 156 10.74 -6.66 2.44
C ALA A 156 10.57 -6.06 1.03
N GLY A 157 10.00 -6.81 0.10
CA GLY A 157 9.85 -6.46 -1.30
C GLY A 157 10.93 -7.13 -2.16
N GLN A 158 10.97 -6.74 -3.42
CA GLN A 158 11.92 -7.24 -4.39
C GLN A 158 12.73 -6.09 -4.97
N SER A 159 14.02 -6.33 -5.14
CA SER A 159 14.93 -5.49 -5.90
C SER A 159 15.39 -6.22 -7.17
N LYS A 160 16.24 -5.57 -7.97
CA LYS A 160 16.91 -6.24 -9.09
C LYS A 160 17.82 -7.39 -8.64
N ASP A 161 18.29 -7.35 -7.39
CA ASP A 161 19.27 -8.27 -6.82
C ASP A 161 18.59 -9.43 -6.07
N GLY A 162 17.26 -9.47 -6.01
CA GLY A 162 16.48 -10.53 -5.38
C GLY A 162 15.44 -10.04 -4.37
N PHE A 163 14.86 -11.00 -3.64
CA PHE A 163 13.93 -10.73 -2.55
C PHE A 163 14.66 -10.16 -1.33
N LEU A 164 14.04 -9.20 -0.67
CA LEU A 164 14.64 -8.50 0.46
C LEU A 164 14.03 -9.00 1.77
N SER A 165 14.88 -9.30 2.74
CA SER A 165 14.46 -9.53 4.13
C SER A 165 14.57 -8.28 4.99
N SER A 166 15.31 -7.27 4.52
CA SER A 166 15.56 -6.03 5.25
C SER A 166 14.31 -5.19 5.40
N ALA A 167 14.27 -4.40 6.46
CA ALA A 167 13.24 -3.42 6.75
C ALA A 167 13.88 -2.07 7.13
N GLU A 168 13.14 -0.99 6.90
CA GLU A 168 13.61 0.38 7.09
C GLU A 168 12.51 1.24 7.70
N LEU A 169 12.89 2.16 8.58
CA LEU A 169 12.00 3.13 9.21
C LEU A 169 12.22 4.51 8.60
N TYR A 170 11.13 5.14 8.18
CA TYR A 170 11.10 6.55 7.83
C TYR A 170 10.63 7.38 9.01
N ASP A 171 11.37 8.45 9.31
CA ASP A 171 10.96 9.48 10.27
C ASP A 171 10.40 10.70 9.50
N PRO A 172 9.08 10.97 9.57
CA PRO A 172 8.49 12.12 8.89
C PRO A 172 8.92 13.49 9.40
N SER A 173 9.47 13.58 10.62
CA SER A 173 9.90 14.85 11.22
C SER A 173 11.23 15.34 10.65
N THR A 174 12.12 14.40 10.32
CA THR A 174 13.45 14.68 9.75
C THR A 174 13.53 14.39 8.25
N GLY A 175 12.60 13.58 7.72
CA GLY A 175 12.64 13.10 6.36
C GLY A 175 13.73 12.06 6.10
N THR A 176 14.23 11.38 7.13
CA THR A 176 15.34 10.43 7.02
C THR A 176 14.88 8.98 7.13
N TRP A 177 15.68 8.07 6.55
CA TRP A 177 15.50 6.62 6.66
C TRP A 177 16.59 6.00 7.55
N ALA A 178 16.22 5.00 8.32
CA ALA A 178 17.14 4.17 9.09
C ALA A 178 16.84 2.69 8.88
N GLU A 179 17.87 1.86 8.73
CA GLU A 179 17.70 0.41 8.74
C GLU A 179 17.28 -0.07 10.14
N THR A 180 16.45 -1.12 10.18
CA THR A 180 16.06 -1.80 11.42
C THR A 180 16.35 -3.30 11.28
N GLY A 181 15.92 -4.12 12.24
CA GLY A 181 16.05 -5.57 12.14
C GLY A 181 15.53 -6.11 10.81
N SER A 182 16.08 -7.26 10.41
CA SER A 182 15.68 -7.96 9.18
C SER A 182 14.91 -9.24 9.49
N MET A 183 13.99 -9.61 8.61
CA MET A 183 13.34 -10.91 8.60
C MET A 183 14.35 -12.03 8.31
N ASN A 184 13.97 -13.27 8.59
CA ASN A 184 14.79 -14.45 8.31
C ASN A 184 14.78 -14.82 6.83
N SER A 185 13.67 -14.58 6.14
CA SER A 185 13.52 -14.88 4.73
C SER A 185 13.19 -13.62 3.95
N GLY A 186 13.89 -13.41 2.83
CA GLY A 186 13.51 -12.40 1.86
C GLY A 186 12.15 -12.73 1.28
N ARG A 187 11.27 -11.73 1.18
CA ARG A 187 9.91 -11.93 0.67
C ARG A 187 9.40 -10.73 -0.10
N SER A 188 8.46 -10.95 -1.00
CA SER A 188 7.66 -9.89 -1.64
C SER A 188 6.20 -10.34 -1.74
N TRP A 189 5.29 -9.41 -2.06
CA TRP A 189 3.85 -9.70 -2.16
C TRP A 189 3.22 -10.22 -0.84
N HIS A 190 3.90 -10.02 0.28
CA HIS A 190 3.39 -10.34 1.60
C HIS A 190 2.35 -9.32 2.04
N THR A 191 1.61 -9.66 3.09
CA THR A 191 0.76 -8.70 3.80
C THR A 191 1.44 -8.28 5.09
N ALA A 192 1.15 -7.05 5.54
CA ALA A 192 1.56 -6.56 6.85
C ALA A 192 0.34 -5.99 7.58
N SER A 193 0.15 -6.39 8.83
CA SER A 193 -0.94 -5.92 9.68
C SER A 193 -0.38 -5.41 11.01
N ILE A 194 -0.79 -4.21 11.40
CA ILE A 194 -0.50 -3.69 12.75
C ILE A 194 -1.49 -4.34 13.71
N LEU A 195 -0.96 -4.98 14.75
CA LEU A 195 -1.75 -5.64 15.78
C LEU A 195 -2.14 -4.65 16.89
N THR A 196 -3.07 -5.05 17.76
CA THR A 196 -3.52 -4.23 18.90
C THR A 196 -2.44 -3.93 19.92
N ASN A 197 -1.37 -4.75 19.96
CA ASN A 197 -0.18 -4.53 20.76
C ASN A 197 0.91 -3.74 20.01
N GLU A 198 0.54 -3.05 18.93
CA GLU A 198 1.40 -2.20 18.09
C GLU A 198 2.50 -2.92 17.31
N LYS A 199 2.65 -4.24 17.47
CA LYS A 199 3.58 -5.05 16.66
C LYS A 199 3.07 -5.18 15.22
N VAL A 200 3.98 -5.39 14.28
CA VAL A 200 3.64 -5.57 12.85
C VAL A 200 3.80 -7.04 12.48
N LEU A 201 2.68 -7.70 12.17
CA LEU A 201 2.68 -9.08 11.68
C LEU A 201 2.81 -9.09 10.17
N VAL A 202 3.90 -9.65 9.66
CA VAL A 202 4.12 -9.92 8.24
C VAL A 202 3.79 -11.38 7.94
N THR A 203 2.95 -11.63 6.94
CA THR A 203 2.52 -13.00 6.60
C THR A 203 2.64 -13.31 5.11
N GLY A 204 3.09 -14.53 4.82
CA GLY A 204 3.14 -15.09 3.49
C GLY A 204 4.05 -14.33 2.53
N GLY A 205 3.63 -14.27 1.27
CA GLY A 205 4.43 -13.71 0.16
C GLY A 205 5.19 -14.79 -0.59
N GLN A 206 6.13 -14.35 -1.42
CA GLN A 206 6.97 -15.20 -2.26
C GLN A 206 8.44 -14.94 -1.95
N SER A 207 9.24 -16.01 -2.01
CA SER A 207 10.70 -16.00 -1.90
C SER A 207 11.33 -16.78 -3.06
N ASP A 208 12.67 -16.92 -3.05
CA ASP A 208 13.41 -17.77 -3.99
C ASP A 208 13.00 -19.25 -3.87
N ASP A 209 12.58 -19.70 -2.68
CA ASP A 209 12.15 -21.08 -2.41
C ASP A 209 10.65 -21.31 -2.73
N GLY A 210 9.96 -20.29 -3.25
CA GLY A 210 8.54 -20.33 -3.60
C GLY A 210 7.63 -19.59 -2.63
N LEU A 211 6.36 -20.00 -2.59
CA LEU A 211 5.33 -19.36 -1.76
C LEU A 211 5.59 -19.63 -0.27
N LEU A 212 5.50 -18.59 0.54
CA LEU A 212 5.72 -18.65 1.97
C LEU A 212 4.39 -18.86 2.70
N SER A 213 4.38 -19.80 3.64
CA SER A 213 3.33 -19.93 4.67
C SER A 213 3.75 -19.34 6.02
N SER A 214 4.98 -18.80 6.10
CA SER A 214 5.56 -18.27 7.33
C SER A 214 5.02 -16.89 7.68
N ALA A 215 5.04 -16.60 8.98
CA ALA A 215 4.74 -15.29 9.53
C ALA A 215 5.86 -14.83 10.46
N GLU A 216 6.17 -13.54 10.42
CA GLU A 216 7.21 -12.91 11.24
C GLU A 216 6.63 -11.67 11.89
N LEU A 217 6.97 -11.45 13.16
CA LEU A 217 6.42 -10.36 13.98
C LEU A 217 7.52 -9.36 14.28
N TYR A 218 7.34 -8.11 13.84
CA TYR A 218 8.23 -7.00 14.16
C TYR A 218 7.77 -6.28 15.42
N ASP A 219 8.69 -6.06 16.36
CA ASP A 219 8.48 -5.24 17.55
C ASP A 219 9.11 -3.84 17.33
N PRO A 220 8.30 -2.77 17.16
CA PRO A 220 8.81 -1.42 16.96
C PRO A 220 9.62 -0.85 18.13
N SER A 221 9.42 -1.36 19.35
CA SER A 221 10.11 -0.83 20.54
C SER A 221 11.57 -1.27 20.61
N THR A 222 11.89 -2.43 20.04
CA THR A 222 13.25 -3.00 20.03
C THR A 222 13.88 -3.01 18.63
N GLY A 223 13.06 -2.86 17.57
CA GLY A 223 13.52 -2.98 16.19
C GLY A 223 13.86 -4.40 15.79
N THR A 224 13.30 -5.41 16.46
CA THR A 224 13.65 -6.83 16.24
C THR A 224 12.49 -7.62 15.64
N TRP A 225 12.82 -8.69 14.91
CA TRP A 225 11.86 -9.66 14.39
C TRP A 225 11.84 -10.93 15.23
N ILE A 226 10.65 -11.47 15.46
CA ILE A 226 10.43 -12.75 16.15
C ILE A 226 9.73 -13.70 15.17
N ASN A 227 10.27 -14.92 15.06
CA ASN A 227 9.65 -15.99 14.30
C ASN A 227 8.48 -16.59 15.08
N ASN A 228 7.29 -16.57 14.50
CA ASN A 228 6.27 -17.53 14.88
C ASN A 228 6.50 -18.79 14.05
N HIS A 229 7.43 -19.63 14.49
CA HIS A 229 7.57 -20.97 13.93
C HIS A 229 6.32 -21.78 14.27
N ASN A 230 5.59 -22.14 13.21
CA ASN A 230 4.46 -23.06 13.17
C ASN A 230 3.16 -22.48 13.78
N GLY A 231 2.04 -22.74 13.13
CA GLY A 231 0.69 -22.52 13.66
C GLY A 231 0.36 -23.42 14.84
N ASN A 232 1.25 -23.48 15.84
CA ASN A 232 1.04 -24.18 17.10
C ASN A 232 0.77 -23.13 18.19
N SER A 233 -0.50 -23.06 18.56
CA SER A 233 -1.12 -22.17 19.53
C SER A 233 -0.60 -22.38 20.95
N SER A 234 0.56 -21.80 21.33
CA SER A 234 0.93 -21.74 22.76
C SER A 234 2.02 -20.71 23.17
N GLN A 235 2.37 -19.69 22.37
CA GLN A 235 2.99 -18.47 22.91
C GLN A 235 2.42 -17.25 22.21
N GLU A 236 1.61 -16.49 22.97
CA GLU A 236 0.69 -15.43 22.52
C GLU A 236 -0.38 -15.96 21.55
N GLU A 237 -1.62 -16.04 22.01
CA GLU A 237 -2.81 -16.26 21.19
C GLU A 237 -2.95 -15.12 20.16
N ILE A 238 -2.18 -15.18 19.06
CA ILE A 238 -2.51 -14.46 17.85
C ILE A 238 -3.56 -15.31 17.15
N THR A 239 -4.77 -15.30 17.70
CA THR A 239 -5.95 -15.71 16.97
C THR A 239 -6.06 -14.74 15.80
N VAL A 240 -5.61 -15.14 14.61
CA VAL A 240 -5.88 -14.43 13.37
C VAL A 240 -7.35 -14.64 13.03
N SER A 241 -8.21 -13.89 13.73
CA SER A 241 -9.58 -13.64 13.32
C SER A 241 -9.65 -12.31 12.59
N VAL A 242 -8.83 -12.13 11.54
CA VAL A 242 -9.10 -11.09 10.53
C VAL A 242 -10.16 -11.62 9.56
N LEU A 243 -11.34 -11.89 10.11
CA LEU A 243 -12.61 -11.83 9.40
C LEU A 243 -13.49 -10.80 10.13
N THR A 244 -12.95 -9.61 10.36
CA THR A 244 -13.78 -8.45 10.69
C THR A 244 -14.46 -7.96 9.42
N LYS A 245 -15.46 -8.70 8.90
CA LYS A 245 -16.46 -8.27 7.90
C LYS A 245 -16.02 -7.21 6.87
N ARG A 246 -14.79 -7.24 6.37
CA ARG A 246 -14.41 -6.57 5.13
C ARG A 246 -14.57 -7.65 4.09
N LYS A 247 -15.71 -7.66 3.40
CA LYS A 247 -15.79 -8.25 2.06
C LYS A 247 -14.58 -7.67 1.31
N MET A 248 -13.49 -8.43 1.21
CA MET A 248 -12.43 -8.10 0.28
C MET A 248 -13.08 -8.18 -1.08
N PHE A 249 -13.31 -7.03 -1.71
CA PHE A 249 -13.54 -6.98 -3.14
C PHE A 249 -12.22 -7.38 -3.79
N GLY A 250 -12.01 -8.69 -3.93
CA GLY A 250 -11.02 -9.25 -4.81
C GLY A 250 -11.48 -8.95 -6.23
N ILE A 251 -10.88 -7.95 -6.85
CA ILE A 251 -11.02 -7.64 -8.27
C ILE A 251 -9.62 -7.63 -8.87
N GLY A 252 -9.29 -8.69 -9.61
CA GLY A 252 -8.12 -8.76 -10.51
C GLY A 252 -6.99 -9.70 -10.06
N GLU A 253 -6.98 -10.88 -10.69
CA GLU A 253 -5.88 -11.84 -10.87
C GLU A 253 -5.10 -12.36 -9.66
N TRP A 254 -5.62 -13.45 -9.07
CA TRP A 254 -4.82 -14.66 -8.81
C TRP A 254 -5.64 -15.87 -9.23
N SER A 255 -5.12 -16.63 -10.19
CA SER A 255 -5.68 -17.90 -10.62
C SER A 255 -5.63 -18.93 -9.48
N ASN A 256 -6.74 -19.63 -9.31
CA ASN A 256 -6.92 -20.87 -8.53
C ASN A 256 -6.61 -20.81 -7.03
N VAL A 257 -7.63 -20.50 -6.22
CA VAL A 257 -7.82 -21.15 -4.93
C VAL A 257 -9.23 -21.73 -4.90
N SER A 258 -9.33 -23.03 -5.12
CA SER A 258 -10.52 -23.81 -4.81
C SER A 258 -10.59 -24.00 -3.30
N VAL A 259 -11.69 -23.62 -2.67
CA VAL A 259 -12.00 -24.02 -1.29
C VAL A 259 -13.19 -24.96 -1.35
N VAL A 260 -12.96 -26.21 -0.96
CA VAL A 260 -14.00 -27.17 -0.56
C VAL A 260 -14.42 -26.84 0.87
#